data_AF-A0A1V0QY79-F1
#
_entry.id   AF-A0A1V0QY79-F1
#
_cell.length_a   1.000
_cell.length_b   1.000
_cell.length_c   1.000
_cell.angle_alpha   90.00
_cell.angle_beta   90.00
_cell.angle_gamma   90.00
#
_symmetry.space_group_name_H-M   'P 1'
#
loop_
_entity.id
_entity.type
_entity.pdbx_description
1 polymer ?
#
loop_
_entity_poly.entity_id
_entity_poly.type
_entity_poly.pdbx_seq_one_letter_code
_entity_poly.pdbx_strand_id
1 'polypeptide(L)'
;MSTAEEDRTSRRLAWCVAHLLRHAPDHVVTDMIGRLDRPTRKYLCRDEWLSASTVTLLLRHGSEEDRHYIARNPRVVGRPLPGLPGPTRYARRRTPPELLPVLRAELGRHPDDGPLTAAELIGLLRRHGRRGPRVPLDILALPYEADPDLLRAEHARLPLPVGSVEALLMVADLPPDGVHALLATGEQATTGGSWHRPAVRAVRTGRVTHEELVTHVVPARHTLLLGHLPVRRSLRWTLPEQAGMQTAVQRALRPLGDDPRLWAELLRHAPGHPGPLPALVAAVADDALPEPAAADQPGPELIRAVRHLAPTPAEPTGEVERELALASLAVPMDSALEDIRWVRDCLDRGLLTGIDVVRFKLPACWALDEDHWLGDVDHPDRHDRPDAVLTARAEADRLFTAALGEDPQAWWRTARTLPEFAGTLPHLLLRVTEGGSVSGRS
;
A
#
# COMPACT_ATOMS: atom_id res chain seq x y z
N MET A 1 -12.73 26.95 22.88
CA MET A 1 -11.74 27.64 22.03
C MET A 1 -10.45 26.87 22.18
N SER A 2 -10.01 26.13 21.15
CA SER A 2 -8.71 25.46 21.22
C SER A 2 -7.62 26.52 21.19
N THR A 3 -6.72 26.47 22.16
CA THR A 3 -5.66 27.47 22.32
C THR A 3 -4.63 27.33 21.18
N ALA A 4 -3.97 28.42 20.78
CA ALA A 4 -2.96 28.38 19.70
C ALA A 4 -1.77 27.44 19.99
N GLU A 5 -1.65 26.97 21.23
CA GLU A 5 -0.68 26.00 21.71
C GLU A 5 -1.14 24.54 21.51
N GLU A 6 -2.42 24.25 21.76
CA GLU A 6 -3.04 22.95 21.41
C GLU A 6 -3.01 22.69 19.90
N ASP A 7 -3.22 23.73 19.10
CA ASP A 7 -3.19 23.63 17.64
C ASP A 7 -1.78 23.36 17.11
N ARG A 8 -0.76 24.01 17.71
CA ARG A 8 0.66 23.73 17.45
C ARG A 8 1.03 22.30 17.86
N THR A 9 0.55 21.85 19.02
CA THR A 9 0.81 20.49 19.54
C THR A 9 0.20 19.43 18.63
N SER A 10 -1.06 19.63 18.20
CA SER A 10 -1.75 18.73 17.28
C SER A 10 -1.05 18.66 15.92
N ARG A 11 -0.57 19.80 15.40
CA ARG A 11 0.20 19.85 14.15
C ARG A 11 1.53 19.12 14.27
N ARG A 12 2.26 19.31 15.37
CA ARG A 12 3.53 18.61 15.66
C ARG A 12 3.33 17.11 15.75
N LEU A 13 2.35 16.68 16.53
CA LEU A 13 2.03 15.26 16.71
C LEU A 13 1.65 14.60 15.38
N ALA A 14 0.84 15.27 14.56
CA ALA A 14 0.46 14.78 13.25
C ALA A 14 1.64 14.57 12.30
N TRP A 15 2.59 15.50 12.29
CA TRP A 15 3.79 15.40 11.47
C TRP A 15 4.68 14.22 11.89
N CYS A 16 4.86 14.02 13.20
CA CYS A 16 5.63 12.87 13.70
C CYS A 16 4.94 11.54 13.36
N VAL A 17 3.61 11.48 13.50
CA VAL A 17 2.83 10.30 13.12
C VAL A 17 2.91 10.06 11.60
N ALA A 18 2.91 11.11 10.77
CA ALA A 18 3.06 10.95 9.33
C ALA A 18 4.38 10.24 8.96
N HIS A 19 5.50 10.60 9.60
CA HIS A 19 6.80 9.94 9.41
C HIS A 19 6.78 8.47 9.85
N LEU A 20 6.28 8.21 11.06
CA LEU A 20 6.05 6.88 11.60
C LEU A 20 5.29 5.97 10.62
N LEU A 21 4.22 6.49 10.01
CA LEU A 21 3.35 5.72 9.12
C LEU A 21 3.91 5.51 7.70
N ARG A 22 5.10 6.04 7.38
CA ARG A 22 5.69 5.88 6.03
C ARG A 22 6.05 4.43 5.70
N HIS A 23 6.51 3.69 6.70
CA HIS A 23 7.00 2.32 6.56
C HIS A 23 6.16 1.32 7.36
N ALA A 24 5.15 1.79 8.08
CA ALA A 24 4.33 0.94 8.94
C ALA A 24 3.45 -0.03 8.12
N PRO A 25 3.29 -1.29 8.57
CA PRO A 25 2.26 -2.20 8.07
C PRO A 25 0.85 -1.64 8.21
N ASP A 26 -0.08 -2.06 7.35
CA ASP A 26 -1.43 -1.49 7.29
C ASP A 26 -2.20 -1.64 8.62
N HIS A 27 -1.97 -2.73 9.35
CA HIS A 27 -2.58 -2.92 10.68
C HIS A 27 -2.10 -1.89 11.71
N VAL A 28 -0.82 -1.51 11.68
CA VAL A 28 -0.27 -0.47 12.55
C VAL A 28 -0.82 0.90 12.14
N VAL A 29 -0.87 1.17 10.83
CA VAL A 29 -1.44 2.42 10.31
C VAL A 29 -2.90 2.59 10.76
N THR A 30 -3.69 1.52 10.65
CA THR A 30 -5.10 1.51 11.07
C THR A 30 -5.26 1.77 12.56
N ASP A 31 -4.50 1.06 13.40
CA ASP A 31 -4.52 1.23 14.85
C ASP A 31 -4.11 2.65 15.28
N MET A 32 -3.04 3.19 14.69
CA MET A 32 -2.59 4.57 14.93
C MET A 32 -3.65 5.61 14.54
N ILE A 33 -4.24 5.50 13.35
CA ILE A 33 -5.32 6.40 12.90
C ILE A 33 -6.51 6.35 13.87
N GLY A 34 -6.85 5.17 14.39
CA GLY A 34 -7.93 4.97 15.35
C GLY A 34 -7.71 5.68 16.69
N ARG A 35 -6.46 5.78 17.14
CA ARG A 35 -6.07 6.40 18.42
C ARG A 35 -5.96 7.93 18.36
N LEU A 36 -5.75 8.50 17.17
CA LEU A 36 -5.58 9.94 17.02
C LEU A 36 -6.85 10.72 17.33
N ASP A 37 -6.72 11.80 18.11
CA ASP A 37 -7.81 12.75 18.29
C ASP A 37 -8.14 13.49 16.97
N ARG A 38 -9.32 14.10 16.92
CA ARG A 38 -9.82 14.80 15.72
C ARG A 38 -8.90 15.95 15.27
N PRO A 39 -8.40 16.84 16.17
CA PRO A 39 -7.49 17.92 15.79
C PRO A 39 -6.19 17.41 15.15
N THR A 40 -5.56 16.38 15.71
CA THR A 40 -4.32 15.80 15.17
C THR A 40 -4.58 15.15 13.82
N ARG A 41 -5.68 14.40 13.68
CA ARG A 41 -6.06 13.72 12.43
C ARG A 41 -6.29 14.69 11.28
N LYS A 42 -6.87 15.87 11.54
CA LYS A 42 -7.00 16.96 10.56
C LYS A 42 -5.64 17.40 10.01
N TYR A 43 -4.63 17.54 10.87
CA TYR A 43 -3.28 17.91 10.45
C TYR A 43 -2.58 16.76 9.73
N LEU A 44 -2.77 15.51 10.18
CA LEU A 44 -2.23 14.33 9.52
C LEU A 44 -2.74 14.25 8.08
N CYS A 45 -4.05 14.43 7.85
CA CYS A 45 -4.65 14.44 6.51
C CYS A 45 -4.09 15.53 5.58
N ARG A 46 -3.46 16.56 6.15
CA ARG A 46 -2.85 17.68 5.43
C ARG A 46 -1.34 17.55 5.28
N ASP A 47 -0.74 16.52 5.89
CA ASP A 47 0.69 16.28 5.82
C ASP A 47 1.14 16.06 4.38
N GLU A 48 2.32 16.58 4.06
CA GLU A 48 2.85 16.58 2.70
C GLU A 48 3.33 15.19 2.25
N TRP A 49 3.57 14.29 3.20
CA TRP A 49 4.33 13.06 2.99
C TRP A 49 3.59 11.80 3.44
N LEU A 50 2.26 11.84 3.43
CA LEU A 50 1.44 10.65 3.71
C LEU A 50 1.77 9.51 2.75
N SER A 51 2.04 8.33 3.31
CA SER A 51 2.21 7.12 2.52
C SER A 51 0.91 6.75 1.79
N ALA A 52 1.05 6.09 0.63
CA ALA A 52 -0.10 5.63 -0.15
C ALA A 52 -1.02 4.69 0.66
N SER A 53 -0.45 3.86 1.52
CA SER A 53 -1.21 3.02 2.47
C SER A 53 -2.00 3.87 3.47
N THR A 54 -1.39 4.89 4.08
CA THR A 54 -2.09 5.80 5.01
C THR A 54 -3.25 6.53 4.33
N VAL A 55 -3.05 7.02 3.10
CA VAL A 55 -4.13 7.64 2.31
C VAL A 55 -5.26 6.65 2.06
N THR A 56 -4.92 5.42 1.65
CA THR A 56 -5.89 4.35 1.37
C THR A 56 -6.73 4.01 2.61
N LEU A 57 -6.08 3.88 3.77
CA LEU A 57 -6.74 3.55 5.03
C LEU A 57 -7.57 4.72 5.59
N LEU A 58 -7.14 5.97 5.40
CA LEU A 58 -7.95 7.15 5.73
C LEU A 58 -9.17 7.26 4.81
N LEU A 59 -9.07 6.90 3.52
CA LEU A 59 -10.23 6.84 2.62
C LEU A 59 -11.21 5.75 3.05
N ARG A 60 -10.70 4.59 3.44
CA ARG A 60 -11.51 3.43 3.85
C ARG A 60 -12.19 3.64 5.20
N HIS A 61 -11.41 3.84 6.25
CA HIS A 61 -11.84 3.84 7.65
C HIS A 61 -12.00 5.23 8.27
N GLY A 62 -11.51 6.28 7.60
CA GLY A 62 -11.63 7.65 8.08
C GLY A 62 -13.06 8.18 8.01
N SER A 63 -13.29 9.27 8.75
CA SER A 63 -14.53 10.03 8.75
C SER A 63 -14.74 10.78 7.42
N GLU A 64 -15.95 11.32 7.20
CA GLU A 64 -16.20 12.21 6.05
C GLU A 64 -15.29 13.44 6.05
N GLU A 65 -14.90 13.92 7.23
CA GLU A 65 -14.00 15.05 7.37
C GLU A 65 -12.56 14.68 6.97
N ASP A 66 -12.10 13.48 7.33
CA ASP A 66 -10.78 12.96 6.92
C ASP A 66 -10.71 12.87 5.40
N ARG A 67 -11.74 12.27 4.78
CA ARG A 67 -11.88 12.20 3.31
C ARG A 67 -11.90 13.60 2.69
N HIS A 68 -12.56 14.57 3.32
CA HIS A 68 -12.61 15.95 2.85
C HIS A 68 -11.23 16.63 2.86
N TYR A 69 -10.41 16.41 3.90
CA TYR A 69 -9.05 16.95 3.98
C TYR A 69 -8.09 16.21 3.03
N ILE A 70 -8.18 14.89 2.96
CA ILE A 70 -7.49 14.04 1.98
C ILE A 70 -7.95 14.34 0.55
N ALA A 71 -9.08 14.99 0.31
CA ALA A 71 -9.43 15.49 -1.03
C ALA A 71 -8.78 16.86 -1.36
N ARG A 72 -8.40 17.66 -0.34
CA ARG A 72 -7.83 19.03 -0.52
C ARG A 72 -6.30 19.23 -0.41
N ASN A 73 -5.56 18.44 0.37
CA ASN A 73 -4.09 18.46 0.43
C ASN A 73 -3.35 18.35 -0.95
N PRO A 74 -2.63 19.36 -1.46
CA PRO A 74 -2.06 19.32 -2.82
C PRO A 74 -1.01 18.21 -3.09
N ARG A 75 -0.48 17.54 -2.06
CA ARG A 75 0.68 16.64 -2.14
C ARG A 75 0.34 15.17 -2.38
N VAL A 76 -0.87 14.72 -2.04
CA VAL A 76 -1.26 13.34 -2.39
C VAL A 76 -1.51 13.29 -3.90
N VAL A 77 -0.51 12.76 -4.61
CA VAL A 77 -0.49 12.64 -6.07
C VAL A 77 -1.59 11.69 -6.54
N GLY A 78 -2.20 12.01 -7.67
CA GLY A 78 -3.44 11.36 -8.11
C GLY A 78 -4.70 12.13 -7.70
N ARG A 79 -4.56 13.38 -7.26
CA ARG A 79 -5.65 14.35 -7.04
C ARG A 79 -6.17 14.99 -8.31
N PRO A 80 -7.48 15.32 -8.42
CA PRO A 80 -8.64 14.99 -7.58
C PRO A 80 -8.75 13.64 -6.87
N LEU A 81 -8.34 12.52 -7.44
CA LEU A 81 -9.05 11.96 -8.56
C LEU A 81 -9.47 13.01 -9.59
N PRO A 82 -8.56 13.48 -10.46
CA PRO A 82 -8.95 14.45 -11.46
C PRO A 82 -10.02 13.78 -12.30
N GLY A 83 -11.26 14.24 -12.16
CA GLY A 83 -12.40 13.64 -12.84
C GLY A 83 -12.88 12.28 -12.34
N LEU A 84 -12.62 11.87 -11.08
CA LEU A 84 -13.72 11.19 -10.39
C LEU A 84 -14.56 12.30 -9.80
N PRO A 85 -15.74 12.61 -10.36
CA PRO A 85 -16.86 12.89 -9.49
C PRO A 85 -16.71 12.17 -8.15
N GLY A 86 -16.92 12.84 -7.01
CA GLY A 86 -17.23 12.07 -5.80
C GLY A 86 -18.34 11.05 -6.14
N PRO A 87 -18.53 9.96 -5.39
CA PRO A 87 -19.65 9.03 -5.61
C PRO A 87 -20.94 9.79 -5.95
N THR A 88 -21.15 10.95 -5.32
CA THR A 88 -22.18 11.95 -5.60
C THR A 88 -22.25 12.52 -7.03
N ARG A 89 -21.16 12.87 -7.72
CA ARG A 89 -21.20 13.44 -9.10
C ARG A 89 -21.22 12.31 -10.16
N TYR A 90 -20.79 11.08 -9.84
CA TYR A 90 -20.98 9.90 -10.70
C TYR A 90 -22.41 9.39 -10.56
N ALA A 91 -22.94 9.37 -9.35
CA ALA A 91 -24.36 9.15 -9.08
C ALA A 91 -25.24 10.23 -9.73
N ARG A 92 -24.71 11.45 -9.96
CA ARG A 92 -25.39 12.52 -10.74
C ARG A 92 -25.09 12.48 -12.25
N ARG A 93 -24.27 11.54 -12.73
CA ARG A 93 -23.96 11.42 -14.15
C ARG A 93 -25.19 10.89 -14.87
N ARG A 94 -25.70 11.65 -15.83
CA ARG A 94 -26.78 11.19 -16.70
C ARG A 94 -26.21 10.42 -17.87
N THR A 95 -26.86 9.32 -18.22
CA THR A 95 -26.56 8.50 -19.40
C THR A 95 -26.54 9.40 -20.65
N PRO A 96 -25.47 9.39 -21.47
CA PRO A 96 -25.38 10.19 -22.67
C PRO A 96 -26.57 9.92 -23.62
N PRO A 97 -27.15 10.94 -24.27
CA PRO A 97 -28.28 10.76 -25.18
C PRO A 97 -28.02 9.75 -26.29
N GLU A 98 -26.77 9.62 -26.75
CA GLU A 98 -26.34 8.68 -27.79
C GLU A 98 -26.30 7.22 -27.32
N LEU A 99 -26.14 6.98 -26.00
CA LEU A 99 -26.12 5.64 -25.43
C LEU A 99 -27.55 5.10 -25.21
N LEU A 100 -28.53 5.98 -25.00
CA LEU A 100 -29.92 5.59 -24.73
C LEU A 100 -30.55 4.75 -25.86
N PRO A 101 -30.43 5.08 -27.17
CA PRO A 101 -30.95 4.23 -28.24
C PRO A 101 -30.34 2.83 -28.26
N VAL A 102 -29.03 2.72 -27.98
CA VAL A 102 -28.33 1.43 -27.91
C VAL A 102 -28.87 0.58 -26.76
N LEU A 103 -28.99 1.18 -25.56
CA LEU A 103 -29.53 0.48 -24.40
C LEU A 103 -31.00 0.10 -24.60
N ARG A 104 -31.82 0.95 -25.22
CA ARG A 104 -33.22 0.64 -25.57
C ARG A 104 -33.31 -0.58 -26.50
N ALA A 105 -32.47 -0.62 -27.53
CA ALA A 105 -32.44 -1.73 -28.48
C ALA A 105 -31.99 -3.04 -27.81
N GLU A 106 -31.02 -2.98 -26.90
CA GLU A 106 -30.51 -4.16 -26.19
C GLU A 106 -31.46 -4.67 -25.09
N LEU A 107 -32.17 -3.77 -24.39
CA LEU A 107 -33.08 -4.11 -23.31
C LEU A 107 -34.51 -4.40 -23.80
N GLY A 108 -34.87 -3.96 -25.01
CA GLY A 108 -36.25 -4.02 -25.52
C GLY A 108 -37.22 -3.07 -24.83
N ARG A 109 -36.73 -2.16 -23.97
CA ARG A 109 -37.49 -1.19 -23.16
C ARG A 109 -36.69 0.08 -22.90
N HIS A 110 -37.33 1.14 -22.43
CA HIS A 110 -36.58 2.31 -21.95
C HIS A 110 -35.80 1.95 -20.67
N PRO A 111 -34.52 2.37 -20.53
CA PRO A 111 -33.77 2.15 -19.29
C PRO A 111 -34.41 2.78 -18.04
N ASP A 112 -35.25 3.80 -18.22
CA ASP A 112 -36.00 4.47 -17.13
C ASP A 112 -37.33 3.77 -16.80
N ASP A 113 -37.79 2.80 -17.59
CA ASP A 113 -39.08 2.10 -17.36
C ASP A 113 -39.02 1.13 -16.16
N GLY A 114 -37.84 0.91 -15.59
CA GLY A 114 -37.63 0.05 -14.41
C GLY A 114 -36.15 -0.27 -14.18
N PRO A 115 -35.76 -0.69 -12.98
CA PRO A 115 -34.37 -1.02 -12.67
C PRO A 115 -33.84 -2.14 -13.58
N LEU A 116 -32.52 -2.12 -13.82
CA LEU A 116 -31.84 -3.25 -14.44
C LEU A 116 -31.78 -4.40 -13.44
N THR A 117 -32.18 -5.59 -13.87
CA THR A 117 -31.86 -6.83 -13.14
C THR A 117 -30.35 -7.05 -13.12
N ALA A 118 -29.86 -7.79 -12.14
CA ALA A 118 -28.43 -8.11 -12.04
C ALA A 118 -27.89 -8.80 -13.31
N ALA A 119 -28.69 -9.67 -13.95
CA ALA A 119 -28.33 -10.33 -15.20
C ALA A 119 -28.23 -9.35 -16.40
N GLU A 120 -29.18 -8.41 -16.53
CA GLU A 120 -29.12 -7.36 -17.55
C GLU A 120 -27.87 -6.48 -17.36
N LEU A 121 -27.59 -6.07 -16.10
CA LEU A 121 -26.41 -5.29 -15.76
C LEU A 121 -25.12 -6.00 -16.15
N ILE A 122 -24.94 -7.26 -15.74
CA ILE A 122 -23.75 -8.06 -16.06
C ILE A 122 -23.59 -8.20 -17.59
N GLY A 123 -24.68 -8.44 -18.32
CA GLY A 123 -24.69 -8.52 -19.77
C GLY A 123 -24.21 -7.23 -20.45
N LEU A 124 -24.73 -6.09 -20.00
CA LEU A 124 -24.34 -4.76 -20.49
C LEU A 124 -22.87 -4.45 -20.19
N LEU A 125 -22.42 -4.71 -18.96
CA LEU A 125 -21.03 -4.52 -18.55
C LEU A 125 -20.08 -5.38 -19.39
N ARG A 126 -20.46 -6.61 -19.74
CA ARG A 126 -19.64 -7.51 -20.56
C ARG A 126 -19.47 -7.01 -22.00
N ARG A 127 -20.51 -6.39 -22.57
CA ARG A 127 -20.48 -5.85 -23.94
C ARG A 127 -19.72 -4.51 -24.03
N HIS A 128 -19.90 -3.65 -23.04
CA HIS A 128 -19.47 -2.25 -23.13
C HIS A 128 -18.15 -1.94 -22.39
N GLY A 129 -17.60 -2.88 -21.62
CA GLY A 129 -16.41 -2.65 -20.79
C GLY A 129 -15.03 -2.78 -21.47
N ARG A 130 -14.97 -3.19 -22.74
CA ARG A 130 -13.68 -3.54 -23.39
C ARG A 130 -12.76 -2.35 -23.61
N ARG A 131 -13.31 -1.17 -23.90
CA ARG A 131 -12.54 0.04 -24.28
C ARG A 131 -12.17 0.93 -23.09
N GLY A 132 -12.70 0.67 -21.89
CA GLY A 132 -12.46 1.45 -20.68
C GLY A 132 -13.73 1.66 -19.84
N PRO A 133 -13.62 2.37 -18.70
CA PRO A 133 -14.69 2.44 -17.70
C PRO A 133 -15.82 3.42 -18.04
N ARG A 134 -15.68 4.26 -19.07
CA ARG A 134 -16.61 5.37 -19.32
C ARG A 134 -18.04 4.90 -19.56
N VAL A 135 -18.27 3.97 -20.49
CA VAL A 135 -19.61 3.45 -20.79
C VAL A 135 -20.15 2.58 -19.64
N PRO A 136 -19.34 1.69 -19.01
CA PRO A 136 -19.74 1.01 -17.77
C PRO A 136 -20.22 1.95 -16.66
N LEU A 137 -19.54 3.09 -16.46
CA LEU A 137 -19.96 4.10 -15.48
C LEU A 137 -21.28 4.79 -15.85
N ASP A 138 -21.62 4.88 -17.14
CA ASP A 138 -22.95 5.37 -17.57
C ASP A 138 -24.03 4.34 -17.29
N ILE A 139 -23.75 3.05 -17.51
CA ILE A 139 -24.67 1.95 -17.20
C ILE A 139 -24.92 1.87 -15.69
N LEU A 140 -23.87 1.96 -14.87
CA LEU A 140 -23.95 1.93 -13.40
C LEU A 140 -24.59 3.19 -12.79
N ALA A 141 -24.88 4.23 -13.59
CA ALA A 141 -25.64 5.39 -13.13
C ALA A 141 -27.16 5.20 -13.28
N LEU A 142 -27.60 4.18 -14.03
CA LEU A 142 -29.01 3.79 -14.11
C LEU A 142 -29.45 3.09 -12.82
N PRO A 143 -30.75 3.05 -12.49
CA PRO A 143 -31.25 2.21 -11.41
C PRO A 143 -30.98 0.73 -11.72
N TYR A 144 -30.44 -0.02 -10.76
CA TYR A 144 -30.21 -1.47 -10.89
C TYR A 144 -30.39 -2.18 -9.56
N GLU A 145 -30.75 -3.46 -9.64
CA GLU A 145 -30.75 -4.39 -8.52
C GLU A 145 -29.36 -5.01 -8.41
N ALA A 146 -28.68 -4.77 -7.29
CA ALA A 146 -27.38 -5.34 -7.02
C ALA A 146 -27.54 -6.78 -6.50
N ASP A 147 -26.86 -7.71 -7.16
CA ASP A 147 -26.67 -9.07 -6.66
C ASP A 147 -25.15 -9.37 -6.69
N PRO A 148 -24.43 -9.10 -5.58
CA PRO A 148 -22.99 -9.32 -5.49
C PRO A 148 -22.58 -10.79 -5.69
N ASP A 149 -23.44 -11.72 -5.29
CA ASP A 149 -23.17 -13.16 -5.42
C ASP A 149 -23.30 -13.62 -6.86
N LEU A 150 -24.36 -13.20 -7.57
CA LEU A 150 -24.49 -13.45 -9.00
C LEU A 150 -23.36 -12.79 -9.79
N LEU A 151 -22.99 -11.54 -9.45
CA LEU A 151 -21.87 -10.84 -10.08
C LEU A 151 -20.56 -11.63 -9.92
N ARG A 152 -20.27 -12.10 -8.70
CA ARG A 152 -19.10 -12.91 -8.40
C ARG A 152 -19.10 -14.23 -9.17
N ALA A 153 -20.23 -14.95 -9.15
CA ALA A 153 -20.36 -16.23 -9.86
C ALA A 153 -20.18 -16.06 -11.38
N GLU A 154 -20.82 -15.04 -11.98
CA GLU A 154 -20.70 -14.76 -13.40
C GLU A 154 -19.32 -14.26 -13.81
N HIS A 155 -18.64 -13.50 -12.93
CA HIS A 155 -17.26 -13.07 -13.16
C HIS A 155 -16.29 -14.26 -13.13
N ALA A 156 -16.45 -15.17 -12.17
CA ALA A 156 -15.64 -16.38 -12.08
C ALA A 156 -15.84 -17.29 -13.30
N ARG A 157 -17.08 -17.42 -13.79
CA ARG A 157 -17.41 -18.22 -14.98
C ARG A 157 -16.87 -17.59 -16.27
N LEU A 158 -17.03 -16.28 -16.43
CA LEU A 158 -16.56 -15.53 -17.58
C LEU A 158 -16.17 -14.11 -17.16
N PRO A 159 -14.86 -13.83 -16.99
CA PRO A 159 -14.38 -12.56 -16.48
C PRO A 159 -14.95 -11.35 -17.20
N LEU A 160 -15.37 -10.36 -16.41
CA LEU A 160 -15.81 -9.09 -16.93
C LEU A 160 -14.63 -8.33 -17.57
N PRO A 161 -14.87 -7.53 -18.63
CA PRO A 161 -13.83 -6.69 -19.19
C PRO A 161 -13.25 -5.72 -18.17
N VAL A 162 -11.96 -5.42 -18.30
CA VAL A 162 -11.19 -4.54 -17.40
C VAL A 162 -11.89 -3.22 -17.10
N GLY A 163 -12.48 -2.56 -18.10
CA GLY A 163 -13.19 -1.29 -17.90
C GLY A 163 -14.44 -1.41 -17.04
N SER A 164 -15.14 -2.55 -17.10
CA SER A 164 -16.32 -2.81 -16.26
C SER A 164 -15.93 -3.12 -14.82
N VAL A 165 -14.86 -3.91 -14.63
CA VAL A 165 -14.27 -4.15 -13.31
C VAL A 165 -13.82 -2.82 -12.69
N GLU A 166 -13.08 -2.00 -13.45
CA GLU A 166 -12.65 -0.66 -13.01
C GLU A 166 -13.84 0.19 -12.57
N ALA A 167 -14.93 0.23 -13.36
CA ALA A 167 -16.13 1.00 -13.02
C ALA A 167 -16.86 0.48 -11.78
N LEU A 168 -17.04 -0.85 -11.64
CA LEU A 168 -17.66 -1.47 -10.47
C LEU A 168 -16.90 -1.09 -9.19
N LEU A 169 -15.56 -1.21 -9.19
CA LEU A 169 -14.72 -0.85 -8.05
C LEU A 169 -14.79 0.64 -7.66
N MET A 170 -15.22 1.49 -8.59
CA MET A 170 -15.34 2.93 -8.36
C MET A 170 -16.68 3.34 -7.75
N VAL A 171 -17.78 2.70 -8.14
CA VAL A 171 -19.14 3.19 -7.79
C VAL A 171 -20.04 2.15 -7.13
N ALA A 172 -19.81 0.86 -7.33
CA ALA A 172 -20.65 -0.17 -6.72
C ALA A 172 -20.26 -0.36 -5.25
N ASP A 173 -21.26 -0.54 -4.39
CA ASP A 173 -21.02 -0.88 -3.00
C ASP A 173 -20.91 -2.40 -2.84
N LEU A 174 -19.69 -2.90 -2.99
CA LEU A 174 -19.38 -4.33 -2.98
C LEU A 174 -18.78 -4.74 -1.63
N PRO A 175 -19.14 -5.92 -1.10
CA PRO A 175 -18.46 -6.49 0.06
C PRO A 175 -16.99 -6.81 -0.30
N PRO A 176 -16.09 -6.90 0.70
CA PRO A 176 -14.66 -7.19 0.48
C PRO A 176 -14.41 -8.41 -0.41
N ASP A 177 -15.13 -9.51 -0.19
CA ASP A 177 -14.99 -10.73 -0.99
C ASP A 177 -15.38 -10.52 -2.46
N GLY A 178 -16.38 -9.66 -2.72
CA GLY A 178 -16.76 -9.26 -4.08
C GLY A 178 -15.68 -8.42 -4.75
N VAL A 179 -15.04 -7.52 -4.01
CA VAL A 179 -13.89 -6.73 -4.50
C VAL A 179 -12.72 -7.64 -4.85
N HIS A 180 -12.35 -8.57 -3.96
CA HIS A 180 -11.26 -9.52 -4.21
C HIS A 180 -11.56 -10.43 -5.42
N ALA A 181 -12.80 -10.94 -5.53
CA ALA A 181 -13.20 -11.78 -6.65
C ALA A 181 -13.19 -11.03 -8.00
N LEU A 182 -13.48 -9.74 -8.02
CA LEU A 182 -13.39 -8.92 -9.24
C LEU A 182 -11.94 -8.59 -9.65
N LEU A 183 -11.01 -8.58 -8.69
CA LEU A 183 -9.58 -8.40 -8.94
C LEU A 183 -8.90 -9.71 -9.34
N ALA A 184 -9.50 -10.86 -8.97
CA ALA A 184 -9.09 -12.16 -9.47
C ALA A 184 -9.20 -12.20 -10.99
N THR A 185 -8.11 -12.49 -11.68
CA THR A 185 -8.05 -12.41 -13.13
C THR A 185 -7.58 -13.75 -13.69
N GLY A 186 -8.37 -14.34 -14.60
CA GLY A 186 -7.99 -15.57 -15.29
C GLY A 186 -6.78 -15.38 -16.23
N GLU A 187 -6.20 -16.48 -16.70
CA GLU A 187 -5.02 -16.53 -17.61
C GLU A 187 -5.07 -15.60 -18.83
N GLN A 188 -6.26 -15.36 -19.38
CA GLN A 188 -6.41 -14.54 -20.57
C GLN A 188 -6.33 -13.03 -20.30
N ALA A 189 -6.47 -12.59 -19.05
CA ALA A 189 -6.64 -11.17 -18.70
C ALA A 189 -5.34 -10.34 -18.67
N THR A 190 -4.17 -10.96 -18.50
CA THR A 190 -2.86 -10.26 -18.41
C THR A 190 -2.26 -9.90 -19.76
N THR A 191 -2.79 -10.43 -20.85
CA THR A 191 -2.31 -10.16 -22.21
C THR A 191 -2.66 -8.75 -22.71
N GLY A 192 -3.58 -8.05 -22.05
CA GLY A 192 -3.99 -6.68 -22.38
C GLY A 192 -3.18 -5.61 -21.64
N GLY A 193 -2.75 -4.55 -22.32
CA GLY A 193 -1.91 -3.48 -21.74
C GLY A 193 -2.51 -2.66 -20.57
N SER A 194 -3.72 -2.98 -20.12
CA SER A 194 -4.50 -2.26 -19.11
C SER A 194 -4.94 -3.13 -17.92
N TRP A 195 -4.51 -4.38 -17.83
CA TRP A 195 -4.96 -5.36 -16.81
C TRP A 195 -4.78 -4.90 -15.35
N HIS A 196 -3.77 -4.07 -15.08
CA HIS A 196 -3.43 -3.57 -13.74
C HIS A 196 -4.34 -2.43 -13.25
N ARG A 197 -5.09 -1.78 -14.15
CA ARG A 197 -5.88 -0.58 -13.82
C ARG A 197 -6.91 -0.80 -12.72
N PRO A 198 -7.65 -1.93 -12.65
CA PRO A 198 -8.59 -2.20 -11.57
C PRO A 198 -7.92 -2.23 -10.20
N ALA A 199 -6.76 -2.88 -10.06
CA ALA A 199 -6.00 -2.90 -8.81
C ALA A 199 -5.55 -1.49 -8.39
N VAL A 200 -5.01 -0.71 -9.34
CA VAL A 200 -4.64 0.70 -9.10
C VAL A 200 -5.85 1.53 -8.66
N ARG A 201 -7.02 1.30 -9.27
CA ARG A 201 -8.24 2.00 -8.89
C ARG A 201 -8.72 1.60 -7.50
N ALA A 202 -8.74 0.30 -7.18
CA ALA A 202 -9.20 -0.21 -5.91
C ALA A 202 -8.40 0.36 -4.73
N VAL A 203 -7.06 0.46 -4.87
CA VAL A 203 -6.22 1.11 -3.84
C VAL A 203 -6.57 2.59 -3.71
N ARG A 204 -6.61 3.32 -4.83
CA ARG A 204 -6.90 4.76 -4.82
C ARG A 204 -8.32 5.11 -4.36
N THR A 205 -9.26 4.17 -4.38
CA THR A 205 -10.61 4.36 -3.86
C THR A 205 -10.81 3.80 -2.46
N GLY A 206 -9.75 3.31 -1.80
CA GLY A 206 -9.85 2.73 -0.44
C GLY A 206 -10.57 1.38 -0.41
N ARG A 207 -10.76 0.72 -1.56
CA ARG A 207 -11.46 -0.57 -1.65
C ARG A 207 -10.57 -1.75 -1.28
N VAL A 208 -9.26 -1.63 -1.47
CA VAL A 208 -8.24 -2.59 -1.01
C VAL A 208 -6.98 -1.84 -0.58
N THR A 209 -6.19 -2.42 0.32
CA THR A 209 -4.83 -1.96 0.61
C THR A 209 -3.79 -2.71 -0.21
N HIS A 210 -2.52 -2.30 -0.15
CA HIS A 210 -1.43 -3.05 -0.79
C HIS A 210 -1.26 -4.44 -0.14
N GLU A 211 -1.40 -4.57 1.18
CA GLU A 211 -1.30 -5.86 1.86
C GLU A 211 -2.47 -6.80 1.49
N GLU A 212 -3.68 -6.27 1.33
CA GLU A 212 -4.83 -7.06 0.86
C GLU A 212 -4.69 -7.49 -0.60
N LEU A 213 -4.12 -6.63 -1.47
CA LEU A 213 -3.77 -7.05 -2.83
C LEU A 213 -2.83 -8.25 -2.80
N VAL A 214 -1.81 -8.21 -1.94
CA VAL A 214 -0.85 -9.32 -1.82
C VAL A 214 -1.50 -10.58 -1.26
N THR A 215 -2.36 -10.43 -0.26
CA THR A 215 -2.95 -11.55 0.50
C THR A 215 -4.08 -12.24 -0.25
N HIS A 216 -4.90 -11.50 -1.01
CA HIS A 216 -6.16 -12.00 -1.54
C HIS A 216 -6.25 -12.04 -3.06
N VAL A 217 -5.41 -11.30 -3.79
CA VAL A 217 -5.51 -11.31 -5.26
C VAL A 217 -4.86 -12.57 -5.83
N VAL A 218 -5.59 -13.19 -6.73
CA VAL A 218 -5.19 -14.39 -7.44
C VAL A 218 -5.16 -14.17 -8.95
N PRO A 219 -4.32 -14.91 -9.68
CA PRO A 219 -3.22 -15.76 -9.20
C PRO A 219 -1.98 -14.97 -8.72
N ALA A 220 -1.11 -15.63 -7.96
CA ALA A 220 0.11 -15.09 -7.37
C ALA A 220 0.99 -14.29 -8.34
N ARG A 221 1.10 -14.72 -9.61
CA ARG A 221 1.82 -13.98 -10.67
C ARG A 221 1.37 -12.54 -10.83
N HIS A 222 0.09 -12.21 -10.58
CA HIS A 222 -0.41 -10.85 -10.74
C HIS A 222 0.12 -9.92 -9.66
N THR A 223 0.19 -10.42 -8.43
CA THR A 223 0.79 -9.69 -7.31
C THR A 223 2.28 -9.41 -7.58
N LEU A 224 3.02 -10.39 -8.10
CA LEU A 224 4.43 -10.21 -8.51
C LEU A 224 4.56 -9.11 -9.59
N LEU A 225 3.71 -9.15 -10.61
CA LEU A 225 3.70 -8.14 -11.67
C LEU A 225 3.28 -6.74 -11.17
N LEU A 226 2.34 -6.65 -10.23
CA LEU A 226 1.94 -5.38 -9.61
C LEU A 226 3.08 -4.76 -8.79
N GLY A 227 3.97 -5.58 -8.23
CA GLY A 227 5.20 -5.13 -7.56
C GLY A 227 6.25 -4.51 -8.50
N HIS A 228 6.11 -4.64 -9.81
CA HIS A 228 6.98 -3.99 -10.79
C HIS A 228 6.25 -3.75 -12.12
N LEU A 229 5.36 -2.75 -12.16
CA LEU A 229 4.64 -2.40 -13.38
C LEU A 229 5.56 -1.73 -14.41
N PRO A 230 5.51 -2.12 -15.70
CA PRO A 230 6.32 -1.50 -16.74
C PRO A 230 5.94 -0.03 -16.95
N VAL A 231 6.94 0.80 -17.27
CA VAL A 231 6.75 2.23 -17.54
C VAL A 231 5.97 2.41 -18.87
N ARG A 232 4.64 2.51 -18.78
CA ARG A 232 3.74 2.80 -19.91
C ARG A 232 2.97 4.10 -19.69
N ARG A 233 2.47 4.71 -20.77
CA ARG A 233 1.54 5.85 -20.75
C ARG A 233 0.12 5.36 -20.42
N SER A 234 -0.11 4.88 -19.20
CA SER A 234 -1.41 4.43 -18.70
C SER A 234 -1.60 4.82 -17.23
N LEU A 235 -2.81 4.59 -16.68
CA LEU A 235 -3.05 4.69 -15.24
C LEU A 235 -2.17 3.66 -14.54
N ARG A 236 -1.19 4.13 -13.76
CA ARG A 236 -0.17 3.32 -13.09
C ARG A 236 0.03 3.79 -11.66
N TRP A 237 0.81 3.04 -10.89
CA TRP A 237 1.30 3.47 -9.59
C TRP A 237 2.06 4.80 -9.69
N THR A 238 1.79 5.71 -8.76
CA THR A 238 2.73 6.80 -8.43
C THR A 238 3.97 6.20 -7.77
N LEU A 239 5.07 6.96 -7.68
CA LEU A 239 6.27 6.48 -6.98
C LEU A 239 5.99 6.05 -5.52
N PRO A 240 5.20 6.81 -4.71
CA PRO A 240 4.82 6.36 -3.38
C PRO A 240 3.94 5.10 -3.35
N GLU A 241 3.03 4.93 -4.31
CA GLU A 241 2.20 3.72 -4.42
C GLU A 241 3.05 2.50 -4.85
N GLN A 242 3.99 2.69 -5.77
CA GLN A 242 4.92 1.66 -6.22
C GLN A 242 5.78 1.16 -5.06
N ALA A 243 6.28 2.10 -4.23
CA ALA A 243 7.00 1.75 -3.02
C ALA A 243 6.13 0.95 -2.04
N GLY A 244 4.90 1.41 -1.76
CA GLY A 244 3.98 0.70 -0.88
C GLY A 244 3.66 -0.72 -1.35
N MET A 245 3.42 -0.89 -2.66
CA MET A 245 3.20 -2.21 -3.25
C MET A 245 4.46 -3.10 -3.15
N GLN A 246 5.65 -2.56 -3.42
CA GLN A 246 6.91 -3.32 -3.30
C GLN A 246 7.17 -3.78 -1.87
N THR A 247 6.99 -2.89 -0.89
CA THR A 247 7.13 -3.23 0.53
C THR A 247 6.16 -4.36 0.92
N ALA A 248 4.90 -4.29 0.52
CA ALA A 248 3.92 -5.35 0.80
C ALA A 248 4.31 -6.69 0.15
N VAL A 249 4.79 -6.67 -1.10
CA VAL A 249 5.26 -7.87 -1.82
C VAL A 249 6.51 -8.45 -1.16
N GLN A 250 7.50 -7.63 -0.83
CA GLN A 250 8.75 -8.05 -0.18
C GLN A 250 8.49 -8.70 1.18
N ARG A 251 7.53 -8.18 1.98
CA ARG A 251 7.11 -8.82 3.23
C ARG A 251 6.54 -10.22 3.01
N ALA A 252 5.73 -10.43 1.98
CA ALA A 252 5.21 -11.75 1.64
C ALA A 252 6.28 -12.70 1.08
N LEU A 253 7.31 -12.18 0.41
CA LEU A 253 8.43 -12.96 -0.13
C LEU A 253 9.52 -13.29 0.91
N ARG A 254 9.47 -12.68 2.10
CA ARG A 254 10.48 -12.85 3.16
C ARG A 254 10.84 -14.30 3.48
N PRO A 255 9.91 -15.27 3.51
CA PRO A 255 10.26 -16.67 3.78
C PRO A 255 11.27 -17.29 2.79
N LEU A 256 11.42 -16.73 1.58
CA LEU A 256 12.40 -17.21 0.60
C LEU A 256 13.84 -16.79 0.96
N GLY A 257 14.01 -15.77 1.80
CA GLY A 257 15.31 -15.20 2.14
C GLY A 257 16.14 -14.83 0.90
N ASP A 258 17.45 -15.05 1.00
CA ASP A 258 18.42 -14.80 -0.07
C ASP A 258 18.76 -16.07 -0.89
N ASP A 259 18.03 -17.18 -0.73
CA ASP A 259 18.34 -18.44 -1.42
C ASP A 259 17.93 -18.38 -2.90
N PRO A 260 18.89 -18.30 -3.86
CA PRO A 260 18.58 -18.19 -5.28
C PRO A 260 17.79 -19.38 -5.82
N ARG A 261 17.82 -20.55 -5.17
CA ARG A 261 17.03 -21.73 -5.55
C ARG A 261 15.55 -21.51 -5.31
N LEU A 262 15.19 -20.98 -4.14
CA LEU A 262 13.79 -20.67 -3.80
C LEU A 262 13.21 -19.59 -4.72
N TRP A 263 14.02 -18.59 -5.09
CA TRP A 263 13.63 -17.59 -6.10
C TRP A 263 13.42 -18.20 -7.50
N ALA A 264 14.22 -19.18 -7.88
CA ALA A 264 14.04 -19.91 -9.13
C ALA A 264 12.76 -20.77 -9.13
N GLU A 265 12.46 -21.44 -8.01
CA GLU A 265 11.21 -22.22 -7.84
C GLU A 265 9.98 -21.30 -7.84
N LEU A 266 10.04 -20.15 -7.15
CA LEU A 266 8.98 -19.14 -7.21
C LEU A 266 8.67 -18.74 -8.66
N LEU A 267 9.71 -18.42 -9.44
CA LEU A 267 9.56 -18.03 -10.85
C LEU A 267 8.99 -19.17 -11.71
N ARG A 268 9.38 -20.42 -11.40
CA ARG A 268 8.93 -21.61 -12.12
C ARG A 268 7.44 -21.90 -11.88
N HIS A 269 6.96 -21.75 -10.64
CA HIS A 269 5.60 -22.12 -10.26
C HIS A 269 4.58 -20.96 -10.32
N ALA A 270 5.04 -19.70 -10.28
CA ALA A 270 4.16 -18.54 -10.31
C ALA A 270 3.16 -18.48 -11.49
N PRO A 271 3.49 -18.88 -12.73
CA PRO A 271 2.55 -18.80 -13.85
C PRO A 271 1.32 -19.70 -13.67
N GLY A 272 1.49 -20.92 -13.16
CA GLY A 272 0.42 -21.92 -13.02
C GLY A 272 -0.25 -21.95 -11.63
N HIS A 273 0.29 -21.23 -10.64
CA HIS A 273 -0.25 -21.29 -9.27
C HIS A 273 -1.57 -20.49 -9.14
N PRO A 274 -2.71 -21.14 -8.80
CA PRO A 274 -4.02 -20.49 -8.78
C PRO A 274 -4.27 -19.65 -7.51
N GLY A 275 -3.49 -19.90 -6.44
CA GLY A 275 -3.63 -19.20 -5.16
C GLY A 275 -2.95 -17.82 -5.13
N PRO A 276 -3.07 -17.11 -3.99
CA PRO A 276 -2.42 -15.82 -3.78
C PRO A 276 -0.92 -15.99 -3.50
N LEU A 277 -0.17 -14.88 -3.52
CA LEU A 277 1.29 -14.92 -3.38
C LEU A 277 1.77 -15.59 -2.07
N PRO A 278 1.19 -15.34 -0.88
CA PRO A 278 1.64 -16.00 0.34
C PRO A 278 1.49 -17.52 0.31
N ALA A 279 0.45 -18.05 -0.35
CA ALA A 279 0.25 -19.49 -0.48
C ALA A 279 1.31 -20.13 -1.39
N LEU A 280 1.68 -19.44 -2.48
CA LEU A 280 2.78 -19.87 -3.34
C LEU A 280 4.11 -19.84 -2.58
N VAL A 281 4.39 -18.76 -1.86
CA VAL A 281 5.65 -18.60 -1.12
C VAL A 281 5.81 -19.66 -0.04
N ALA A 282 4.75 -19.94 0.74
CA ALA A 282 4.77 -21.01 1.73
C ALA A 282 5.05 -22.37 1.06
N ALA A 283 4.38 -22.68 -0.04
CA ALA A 283 4.56 -23.95 -0.73
C ALA A 283 5.97 -24.09 -1.37
N VAL A 284 6.58 -23.00 -1.82
CA VAL A 284 8.00 -22.98 -2.27
C VAL A 284 8.95 -23.18 -1.09
N ALA A 285 8.73 -22.47 0.02
CA ALA A 285 9.58 -22.57 1.20
C ALA A 285 9.54 -23.96 1.86
N ASP A 286 8.38 -24.62 1.80
CA ASP A 286 8.15 -25.97 2.34
C ASP A 286 8.50 -27.10 1.35
N ASP A 287 8.98 -26.78 0.14
CA ASP A 287 9.25 -27.74 -0.95
C ASP A 287 8.05 -28.66 -1.26
N ALA A 288 6.84 -28.09 -1.23
CA ALA A 288 5.56 -28.81 -1.28
C ALA A 288 4.83 -28.70 -2.62
N LEU A 289 5.44 -28.11 -3.65
CA LEU A 289 4.81 -27.89 -4.95
C LEU A 289 5.02 -29.09 -5.89
N PRO A 290 3.98 -29.52 -6.63
CA PRO A 290 4.13 -30.51 -7.69
C PRO A 290 4.89 -29.91 -8.87
N GLU A 291 5.52 -30.76 -9.69
CA GLU A 291 6.17 -30.35 -10.93
C GLU A 291 5.25 -29.47 -11.80
N PRO A 292 5.75 -28.34 -12.31
CA PRO A 292 4.92 -27.41 -13.08
C PRO A 292 4.57 -28.00 -14.45
N ALA A 293 3.37 -27.68 -14.93
CA ALA A 293 2.97 -28.10 -16.27
C ALA A 293 3.82 -27.38 -17.33
N ALA A 294 4.19 -28.10 -18.39
CA ALA A 294 5.07 -27.57 -19.45
C ALA A 294 4.52 -26.32 -20.19
N ALA A 295 3.21 -26.07 -20.10
CA ALA A 295 2.53 -24.90 -20.69
C ALA A 295 2.72 -23.61 -19.88
N ASP A 296 3.17 -23.70 -18.62
CA ASP A 296 3.18 -22.60 -17.66
C ASP A 296 4.55 -21.88 -17.59
N GLN A 297 5.22 -21.72 -18.72
CA GLN A 297 6.53 -21.07 -18.72
C GLN A 297 6.42 -19.57 -18.34
N PRO A 298 7.34 -19.05 -17.51
CA PRO A 298 7.30 -17.66 -17.09
C PRO A 298 7.57 -16.72 -18.27
N GLY A 299 6.62 -15.82 -18.54
CA GLY A 299 6.79 -14.78 -19.53
C GLY A 299 7.86 -13.74 -19.15
N PRO A 300 8.38 -12.96 -20.11
CA PRO A 300 9.48 -12.02 -19.89
C PRO A 300 9.16 -10.91 -18.88
N GLU A 301 7.89 -10.50 -18.78
CA GLU A 301 7.45 -9.49 -17.79
C GLU A 301 7.55 -10.04 -16.36
N LEU A 302 7.17 -11.30 -16.15
CA LEU A 302 7.26 -11.95 -14.84
C LEU A 302 8.72 -12.19 -14.44
N ILE A 303 9.55 -12.66 -15.37
CA ILE A 303 11.00 -12.81 -15.15
C ILE A 303 11.62 -11.48 -14.71
N ARG A 304 11.28 -10.38 -15.39
CA ARG A 304 11.76 -9.04 -15.02
C ARG A 304 11.28 -8.62 -13.64
N ALA A 305 9.99 -8.82 -13.33
CA ALA A 305 9.41 -8.46 -12.04
C ALA A 305 10.07 -9.24 -10.89
N VAL A 306 10.20 -10.57 -11.02
CA VAL A 306 10.86 -11.40 -10.01
C VAL A 306 12.33 -11.01 -9.86
N ARG A 307 13.05 -10.75 -10.95
CA ARG A 307 14.45 -10.31 -10.90
C ARG A 307 14.62 -8.94 -10.23
N HIS A 308 13.65 -8.05 -10.37
CA HIS A 308 13.62 -6.76 -9.66
C HIS A 308 13.34 -6.91 -8.16
N LEU A 309 12.53 -7.92 -7.78
CA LEU A 309 12.16 -8.19 -6.39
C LEU A 309 13.19 -9.05 -5.65
N ALA A 310 13.94 -9.89 -6.37
CA ALA A 310 14.95 -10.76 -5.81
C ALA A 310 16.05 -9.93 -5.11
N PRO A 311 16.53 -10.39 -3.94
CA PRO A 311 17.70 -9.83 -3.30
C PRO A 311 18.83 -9.80 -4.32
N THR A 312 19.23 -8.59 -4.70
CA THR A 312 20.51 -8.44 -5.36
C THR A 312 21.53 -8.59 -4.24
N PRO A 313 22.59 -9.42 -4.37
CA PRO A 313 23.70 -9.37 -3.44
C PRO A 313 24.34 -7.98 -3.60
N ALA A 314 23.82 -7.05 -2.81
CA ALA A 314 24.37 -5.73 -2.66
C ALA A 314 25.36 -5.85 -1.51
N GLU A 315 26.66 -5.91 -1.85
CA GLU A 315 27.53 -5.00 -1.13
C GLU A 315 26.88 -3.62 -1.32
N PRO A 316 26.46 -2.92 -0.24
CA PRO A 316 25.90 -1.59 -0.40
C PRO A 316 26.93 -0.78 -1.19
N THR A 317 26.57 -0.35 -2.40
CA THR A 317 27.51 0.28 -3.33
C THR A 317 27.96 1.67 -2.88
N GLY A 318 27.56 2.10 -1.68
CA GLY A 318 28.06 3.26 -0.97
C GLY A 318 27.50 3.33 0.45
N GLU A 319 28.24 4.01 1.33
CA GLU A 319 27.75 4.47 2.64
C GLU A 319 26.49 5.35 2.46
N VAL A 320 26.42 6.08 1.34
CA VAL A 320 25.37 7.04 0.99
C VAL A 320 23.98 6.42 0.82
N GLU A 321 23.80 5.29 0.14
CA GLU A 321 22.45 4.69 -0.02
C GLU A 321 21.90 4.14 1.30
N ARG A 322 22.78 3.62 2.15
CA ARG A 322 22.43 3.17 3.51
C ARG A 322 22.09 4.37 4.40
N GLU A 323 22.89 5.43 4.36
CA GLU A 323 22.64 6.69 5.06
C GLU A 323 21.32 7.34 4.63
N LEU A 324 21.01 7.35 3.33
CA LEU A 324 19.74 7.85 2.80
C LEU A 324 18.55 7.00 3.28
N ALA A 325 18.69 5.68 3.35
CA ALA A 325 17.67 4.79 3.91
C ALA A 325 17.41 5.10 5.39
N LEU A 326 18.47 5.36 6.16
CA LEU A 326 18.38 5.72 7.57
C LEU A 326 17.79 7.12 7.80
N ALA A 327 18.21 8.09 7.00
CA ALA A 327 17.62 9.43 6.97
C ALA A 327 16.12 9.38 6.62
N SER A 328 15.69 8.44 5.76
CA SER A 328 14.27 8.27 5.43
C SER A 328 13.42 7.74 6.59
N LEU A 329 14.04 7.01 7.54
CA LEU A 329 13.43 6.55 8.77
C LEU A 329 13.45 7.62 9.89
N ALA A 330 14.25 8.68 9.72
CA ALA A 330 14.35 9.80 10.66
C ALA A 330 13.05 10.60 10.77
N VAL A 331 12.61 10.80 12.01
CA VAL A 331 11.67 11.85 12.40
C VAL A 331 12.57 13.04 12.69
N PRO A 332 12.66 14.05 11.80
CA PRO A 332 13.50 15.20 12.09
C PRO A 332 12.93 15.84 13.37
N MET A 333 13.73 16.09 14.38
CA MET A 333 13.30 16.89 15.53
C MET A 333 14.41 17.88 15.79
N ASP A 334 14.06 19.13 16.10
CA ASP A 334 15.02 20.23 16.25
C ASP A 334 16.04 19.97 17.39
N SER A 335 15.75 19.02 18.30
CA SER A 335 16.71 18.53 19.31
C SER A 335 16.31 17.18 19.93
N ALA A 336 17.28 16.45 20.50
CA ALA A 336 17.04 15.24 21.30
C ALA A 336 16.11 15.48 22.52
N LEU A 337 16.11 16.70 23.07
CA LEU A 337 15.24 17.10 24.18
C LEU A 337 13.78 17.27 23.75
N GLU A 338 13.54 17.67 22.51
CA GLU A 338 12.22 17.71 21.90
C GLU A 338 11.73 16.31 21.54
N ASP A 339 12.67 15.47 21.08
CA ASP A 339 12.43 14.08 20.75
C ASP A 339 11.98 13.24 21.96
N ILE A 340 12.65 13.39 23.11
CA ILE A 340 12.26 12.72 24.37
C ILE A 340 10.88 13.19 24.86
N ARG A 341 10.60 14.49 24.74
CA ARG A 341 9.29 15.06 25.10
C ARG A 341 8.18 14.48 24.22
N TRP A 342 8.40 14.35 22.92
CA TRP A 342 7.44 13.77 22.00
C TRP A 342 7.10 12.30 22.32
N VAL A 343 8.10 11.47 22.63
CA VAL A 343 7.85 10.07 23.03
C VAL A 343 7.02 9.99 24.30
N ARG A 344 7.34 10.80 25.31
CA ARG A 344 6.59 10.83 26.56
C ARG A 344 5.14 11.24 26.32
N ASP A 345 4.92 12.33 25.59
CA ASP A 345 3.57 12.78 25.23
C ASP A 345 2.76 11.71 24.46
N CYS A 346 3.41 10.97 23.56
CA CYS A 346 2.75 9.90 22.81
C CYS A 346 2.42 8.68 23.67
N LEU A 347 3.30 8.33 24.61
CA LEU A 347 3.06 7.23 25.57
C LEU A 347 1.97 7.60 26.57
N ASP A 348 2.01 8.82 27.12
CA ASP A 348 1.04 9.32 28.10
C ASP A 348 -0.38 9.41 27.51
N ARG A 349 -0.47 9.69 26.20
CA ARG A 349 -1.74 9.72 25.46
C ARG A 349 -2.15 8.35 24.90
N GLY A 350 -1.35 7.31 25.12
CA GLY A 350 -1.59 5.95 24.59
C GLY A 350 -1.55 5.89 23.05
N LEU A 351 -0.94 6.87 22.40
CA LEU A 351 -0.83 6.93 20.94
C LEU A 351 0.22 5.94 20.46
N LEU A 352 1.37 5.90 21.13
CA LEU A 352 2.40 4.88 20.91
C LEU A 352 2.38 3.87 22.05
N THR A 353 2.62 2.62 21.71
CA THR A 353 3.07 1.61 22.67
C THR A 353 4.59 1.65 22.76
N GLY A 354 5.16 1.03 23.81
CA GLY A 354 6.61 0.82 23.89
C GLY A 354 7.16 0.11 22.64
N ILE A 355 6.39 -0.81 22.04
CA ILE A 355 6.72 -1.49 20.78
C ILE A 355 6.81 -0.50 19.62
N ASP A 356 5.92 0.48 19.56
CA ASP A 356 5.89 1.48 18.48
C ASP A 356 7.09 2.42 18.55
N VAL A 357 7.58 2.74 19.75
CA VAL A 357 8.82 3.50 19.92
C VAL A 357 10.03 2.72 19.38
N VAL A 358 10.07 1.40 19.59
CA VAL A 358 11.15 0.52 19.11
C VAL A 358 11.10 0.37 17.61
N ARG A 359 9.91 0.12 17.10
CA ARG A 359 9.65 0.02 15.68
C ARG A 359 10.11 1.28 14.98
N PHE A 360 9.55 2.42 15.36
CA PHE A 360 9.49 3.54 14.43
C PHE A 360 10.34 4.74 14.80
N LYS A 361 11.00 4.71 15.96
CA LYS A 361 11.83 5.82 16.44
C LYS A 361 13.31 5.48 16.59
N LEU A 362 13.64 4.24 16.90
CA LEU A 362 15.04 3.80 17.03
C LEU A 362 15.90 4.03 15.77
N PRO A 363 15.43 3.67 14.57
CA PRO A 363 16.17 3.97 13.35
C PRO A 363 16.22 5.49 13.07
N ALA A 364 15.23 6.22 13.59
CA ALA A 364 15.07 7.64 13.37
C ALA A 364 16.05 8.50 14.17
N CYS A 365 16.26 8.15 15.44
CA CYS A 365 17.24 8.78 16.31
C CYS A 365 18.68 8.46 15.88
N TRP A 366 18.91 7.34 15.17
CA TRP A 366 20.23 6.97 14.66
C TRP A 366 20.72 7.88 13.54
N ALA A 367 19.82 8.33 12.66
CA ALA A 367 20.15 9.26 11.59
C ALA A 367 20.39 10.72 12.06
N LEU A 368 20.08 11.05 13.31
CA LEU A 368 20.20 12.40 13.89
C LEU A 368 21.46 12.59 14.74
N ASP A 369 22.17 11.53 15.12
CA ASP A 369 23.34 11.60 16.03
C ASP A 369 24.66 11.85 15.28
N GLU A 370 24.63 11.90 13.95
CA GLU A 370 25.76 12.31 13.12
C GLU A 370 25.48 13.64 12.43
N ASP A 371 25.76 14.72 13.17
CA ASP A 371 25.60 16.13 12.82
C ASP A 371 26.50 16.61 11.64
N HIS A 372 26.81 15.76 10.64
CA HIS A 372 27.83 16.11 9.64
C HIS A 372 27.65 15.71 8.16
N TRP A 373 26.57 15.04 7.74
CA TRP A 373 26.62 14.39 6.41
C TRP A 373 25.55 14.77 5.40
N LEU A 374 24.52 15.52 5.80
CA LEU A 374 23.34 15.74 4.95
C LEU A 374 22.97 17.23 4.88
N GLY A 375 23.66 17.99 4.04
CA GLY A 375 23.22 19.35 3.68
C GLY A 375 21.78 19.34 3.12
N ASP A 376 21.03 20.43 3.33
CA ASP A 376 19.63 20.69 2.91
C ASP A 376 18.90 19.50 2.23
N VAL A 377 18.61 18.46 3.01
CA VAL A 377 17.74 17.36 2.59
C VAL A 377 16.29 17.80 2.77
N ASP A 378 15.88 18.80 2.00
CA ASP A 378 14.50 19.27 2.03
C ASP A 378 13.52 18.23 1.45
N HIS A 379 14.00 17.21 0.71
CA HIS A 379 13.15 16.30 -0.07
C HIS A 379 13.65 14.83 -0.08
N PRO A 380 13.13 13.94 0.79
CA PRO A 380 13.42 12.50 0.74
C PRO A 380 12.83 11.80 -0.50
N ASP A 381 11.91 12.44 -1.23
CA ASP A 381 11.31 11.91 -2.47
C ASP A 381 11.81 12.70 -3.69
N ARG A 382 13.10 12.53 -4.04
CA ARG A 382 13.66 13.06 -5.29
C ARG A 382 13.04 12.37 -6.51
N HIS A 383 11.99 12.97 -7.07
CA HIS A 383 11.25 12.45 -8.24
C HIS A 383 12.10 12.32 -9.51
N ASP A 384 13.27 12.95 -9.56
CA ASP A 384 14.26 12.83 -10.63
C ASP A 384 15.08 11.51 -10.56
N ARG A 385 15.02 10.77 -9.44
CA ARG A 385 15.73 9.50 -9.24
C ARG A 385 14.83 8.43 -8.61
N PRO A 386 13.81 7.93 -9.34
CA PRO A 386 12.82 7.01 -8.80
C PRO A 386 13.41 5.69 -8.28
N ASP A 387 14.41 5.12 -8.96
CA ASP A 387 15.02 3.86 -8.55
C ASP A 387 15.77 3.98 -7.22
N ALA A 388 16.49 5.08 -7.00
CA ALA A 388 17.20 5.34 -5.75
C ALA A 388 16.23 5.46 -4.55
N VAL A 389 15.07 6.09 -4.75
CA VAL A 389 14.02 6.21 -3.73
C VAL A 389 13.44 4.83 -3.39
N LEU A 390 13.16 4.00 -4.39
CA LEU A 390 12.65 2.64 -4.15
C LEU A 390 13.67 1.77 -3.41
N THR A 391 14.95 1.83 -3.79
CA THR A 391 16.03 1.11 -3.12
C THR A 391 16.19 1.56 -1.67
N ALA A 392 16.24 2.88 -1.41
CA ALA A 392 16.34 3.41 -0.05
C ALA A 392 15.16 2.98 0.83
N ARG A 393 13.93 2.95 0.28
CA ARG A 393 12.74 2.48 1.01
C ARG A 393 12.77 0.99 1.30
N ALA A 394 13.23 0.17 0.36
CA ALA A 394 13.39 -1.27 0.56
C ALA A 394 14.45 -1.56 1.65
N GLU A 395 15.57 -0.84 1.61
CA GLU A 395 16.62 -0.95 2.61
C GLU A 395 16.14 -0.50 4.00
N ALA A 396 15.37 0.58 4.07
CA ALA A 396 14.74 1.04 5.30
C ALA A 396 13.81 -0.02 5.92
N ASP A 397 12.95 -0.67 5.12
CA ASP A 397 12.08 -1.77 5.59
C ASP A 397 12.88 -2.99 6.06
N ARG A 398 14.00 -3.30 5.39
CA ARG A 398 14.92 -4.38 5.80
C ARG A 398 15.56 -4.08 7.15
N LEU A 399 16.15 -2.89 7.32
CA LEU A 399 16.80 -2.47 8.56
C LEU A 399 15.80 -2.42 9.72
N PHE A 400 14.61 -1.89 9.46
CA PHE A 400 13.50 -1.87 10.41
C PHE A 400 13.10 -3.29 10.84
N THR A 401 12.97 -4.21 9.88
CA THR A 401 12.66 -5.61 10.16
C THR A 401 13.75 -6.28 10.98
N ALA A 402 15.02 -6.10 10.62
CA ALA A 402 16.16 -6.68 11.33
C ALA A 402 16.27 -6.16 12.77
N ALA A 403 16.05 -4.86 12.98
CA ALA A 403 16.05 -4.24 14.30
C ALA A 403 14.95 -4.79 15.22
N LEU A 404 13.87 -5.32 14.66
CA LEU A 404 12.71 -5.80 15.42
C LEU A 404 12.76 -7.29 15.79
N GLY A 405 13.52 -8.10 15.05
CA GLY A 405 13.67 -9.53 15.29
C GLY A 405 12.34 -10.30 15.37
N GLU A 406 12.37 -11.47 16.04
CA GLU A 406 11.21 -12.37 16.23
C GLU A 406 10.38 -12.08 17.49
N ASP A 407 10.93 -11.31 18.45
CA ASP A 407 10.21 -10.91 19.66
C ASP A 407 10.38 -9.40 19.94
N PRO A 408 9.48 -8.56 19.41
CA PRO A 408 9.45 -7.12 19.69
C PRO A 408 9.35 -6.79 21.20
N GLN A 409 8.90 -7.72 22.05
CA GLN A 409 8.84 -7.55 23.51
C GLN A 409 10.17 -7.86 24.21
N ALA A 410 11.06 -8.65 23.60
CA ALA A 410 12.38 -8.94 24.15
C ALA A 410 13.24 -7.67 24.23
N TRP A 411 13.24 -6.86 23.16
CA TRP A 411 13.93 -5.58 23.14
C TRP A 411 13.47 -4.66 24.28
N TRP A 412 12.16 -4.59 24.52
CA TRP A 412 11.56 -3.73 25.54
C TRP A 412 11.89 -4.17 26.97
N ARG A 413 11.93 -5.49 27.22
CA ARG A 413 12.37 -6.03 28.52
C ARG A 413 13.81 -5.63 28.82
N THR A 414 14.69 -5.69 27.82
CA THR A 414 16.08 -5.24 27.94
C THR A 414 16.16 -3.73 28.18
N ALA A 415 15.44 -2.92 27.40
CA ALA A 415 15.44 -1.46 27.53
C ALA A 415 14.98 -0.97 28.92
N ARG A 416 13.99 -1.64 29.52
CA ARG A 416 13.46 -1.31 30.86
C ARG A 416 14.37 -1.69 32.02
N THR A 417 15.34 -2.57 31.80
CA THR A 417 16.30 -2.98 32.84
C THR A 417 17.52 -2.08 32.94
N LEU A 418 17.63 -1.09 32.06
CA LEU A 418 18.77 -0.17 32.03
C LEU A 418 18.48 1.02 32.94
N PRO A 419 19.39 1.37 33.87
CA PRO A 419 19.30 2.61 34.63
C PRO A 419 19.36 3.80 33.65
N GLU A 420 18.80 4.96 34.04
CA GLU A 420 18.78 6.21 33.26
C GLU A 420 20.09 6.38 32.48
N PHE A 421 20.04 6.00 31.21
CA PHE A 421 21.23 5.83 30.41
C PHE A 421 21.64 7.23 29.93
N ALA A 422 22.81 7.69 30.36
CA ALA A 422 23.36 9.00 30.01
C ALA A 422 23.93 9.06 28.58
N GLY A 423 23.74 8.01 27.77
CA GLY A 423 24.17 7.93 26.37
C GLY A 423 23.00 8.04 25.40
N THR A 424 23.29 8.40 24.16
CA THR A 424 22.29 8.47 23.08
C THR A 424 21.79 7.07 22.72
N LEU A 425 20.52 6.96 22.32
CA LEU A 425 19.87 5.71 21.90
C LEU A 425 20.67 4.90 20.83
N PRO A 426 21.46 5.52 19.93
CA PRO A 426 22.37 4.83 19.00
C PRO A 426 23.46 3.99 19.68
N HIS A 427 24.03 4.43 20.81
CA HIS A 427 25.01 3.65 21.58
C HIS A 427 24.42 2.34 22.13
N LEU A 428 23.11 2.31 22.34
CA LEU A 428 22.38 1.13 22.80
C LEU A 428 22.21 0.10 21.69
N LEU A 429 21.86 0.56 20.48
CA LEU A 429 21.61 -0.30 19.33
C LEU A 429 22.87 -0.97 18.81
N LEU A 430 23.98 -0.22 18.69
CA LEU A 430 25.27 -0.73 18.23
C LEU A 430 25.72 -1.94 19.07
N ARG A 431 25.56 -1.86 20.40
CA ARG A 431 25.92 -2.96 21.31
C ARG A 431 25.01 -4.17 21.23
N VAL A 432 23.72 -3.99 20.89
CA VAL A 432 22.75 -5.08 20.70
C VAL A 432 22.98 -5.80 19.37
N THR A 433 23.29 -5.07 18.30
CA THR A 433 23.60 -5.65 16.99
C THR A 433 24.96 -6.33 16.92
N GLU A 434 25.92 -5.90 17.74
CA GLU A 434 27.28 -6.47 17.82
C GLU A 434 27.45 -7.55 18.92
N GLY A 435 26.41 -7.84 19.71
CA GLY A 435 26.43 -8.89 20.74
C GLY A 435 27.28 -8.57 21.99
N GLY A 436 27.51 -7.29 22.30
CA GLY A 436 28.34 -6.85 23.44
C GLY A 436 27.62 -6.83 24.79
N SER A 437 28.30 -7.25 25.86
CA SER A 437 27.80 -7.18 27.24
C SER A 437 27.64 -5.72 27.73
N VAL A 438 26.55 -5.47 28.47
CA VAL A 438 26.11 -4.14 28.91
C VAL A 438 26.81 -3.64 30.19
N SER A 439 27.61 -4.48 30.86
CA SER A 439 28.31 -4.07 32.08
C SER A 439 29.65 -3.40 31.78
N GLY A 440 29.63 -2.12 31.42
CA GLY A 440 30.84 -1.29 31.31
C GLY A 440 31.47 -0.97 32.67
N ARG A 441 32.04 -1.97 33.36
CA ARG A 441 32.97 -1.76 34.48
C ARG A 441 34.40 -2.09 34.02
N SER A 442 35.17 -1.03 33.79
CA SER A 442 36.54 -0.89 34.27
C SER A 442 36.73 0.55 34.69
#